data_AF-A0A2V8L919-F1
#
_entry.id   AF-A0A2V8L919-F1
#
_cell.length_a   1.000
_cell.length_b   1.000
_cell.length_c   1.000
_cell.angle_alpha   90.00
_cell.angle_beta   90.00
_cell.angle_gamma   90.00
#
_symmetry.space_group_name_H-M   'P 1'
#
loop_
_entity.id
_entity.type
_entity.pdbx_description
1 polymer ?
#
loop_
_entity_poly.entity_id
_entity_poly.type
_entity_poly.pdbx_seq_one_letter_code
_entity_poly.pdbx_strand_id
1 'polypeptide(L)' 'MKQKLFICFVLTLVTAGIYWPVHRYDFVNYDDVDYVVENVHIRAGLTFDSAQWAFTTGHSGNWHPLTWLSHMIDIQLF' A
#
# COMPACT_ATOMS: atom_id res chain seq x y z
N MET A 1 -6.40 -10.28 37.92
CA MET A 1 -5.49 -9.42 37.11
C MET A 1 -4.32 -10.21 36.53
N LYS A 2 -3.52 -10.93 37.34
CA LYS A 2 -2.35 -11.70 36.87
C LYS A 2 -2.64 -12.71 35.75
N GLN A 3 -3.75 -13.45 35.82
CA GLN A 3 -4.14 -14.42 34.79
C GLN A 3 -4.44 -13.77 33.43
N LYS A 4 -5.12 -12.62 33.42
CA LYS A 4 -5.37 -11.87 32.18
C LYS A 4 -4.06 -11.40 31.55
N LEU A 5 -3.14 -10.89 32.38
CA LEU A 5 -1.82 -10.44 31.92
C LEU A 5 -1.01 -11.60 31.32
N PHE A 6 -1.04 -12.77 31.97
CA PHE A 6 -0.38 -13.97 31.46
C PHE A 6 -0.96 -14.41 30.11
N ILE A 7 -2.28 -14.43 29.97
CA ILE A 7 -2.93 -14.77 28.70
C ILE A 7 -2.53 -13.78 27.60
N CYS A 8 -2.60 -12.47 27.87
CA CYS A 8 -2.17 -11.45 26.90
C CYS A 8 -0.71 -11.64 26.49
N PHE A 9 0.18 -11.92 27.45
CA PHE A 9 1.59 -12.13 27.17
C PHE A 9 1.83 -13.35 26.27
N VAL A 10 1.19 -14.48 26.56
CA VAL A 10 1.27 -15.68 25.73
C VAL A 10 0.75 -15.40 24.32
N LEU A 11 -0.38 -14.70 24.18
CA LEU A 11 -0.94 -14.35 22.87
C LEU A 11 0.03 -13.48 22.06
N THR A 12 0.65 -12.48 22.68
CA THR A 12 1.67 -11.65 22.02
C THR A 12 2.85 -12.49 21.54
N LEU A 13 3.38 -13.38 22.38
CA LEU A 13 4.51 -14.23 22.01
C LEU A 13 4.17 -15.19 20.87
N VAL A 14 2.99 -15.82 20.92
CA VAL A 14 2.52 -16.73 19.85
C VAL A 14 2.35 -15.95 18.54
N THR A 15 1.75 -14.76 18.61
CA THR A 15 1.57 -13.90 17.43
C THR A 15 2.92 -13.49 16.84
N ALA A 16 3.84 -13.02 17.67
CA ALA A 16 5.19 -12.65 17.24
C ALA A 16 5.96 -13.85 16.63
N GLY A 17 5.81 -15.05 17.21
CA GLY A 17 6.42 -16.28 16.69
C GLY A 17 5.86 -16.70 15.32
N ILE A 18 4.54 -16.60 15.12
CA ILE A 18 3.89 -16.89 13.83
C ILE A 18 4.37 -15.92 12.74
N TYR A 19 4.48 -14.63 13.07
CA TYR A 19 4.93 -13.59 12.13
C TYR A 19 6.46 -13.46 12.04
N TRP A 20 7.23 -14.19 12.85
CA TRP A 20 8.69 -14.12 12.84
C TRP A 20 9.31 -14.32 11.45
N PRO A 21 8.84 -15.25 10.58
CA PRO A 21 9.43 -15.44 9.26
C PRO A 21 9.33 -14.25 8.31
N VAL A 22 8.45 -13.27 8.58
CA VAL A 22 8.18 -12.13 7.67
C VAL A 22 9.44 -11.33 7.33
N HIS A 23 10.42 -11.24 8.24
CA HIS A 23 11.67 -10.52 7.98
C HIS A 23 12.58 -11.16 6.90
N ARG A 24 12.25 -12.37 6.44
CA ARG A 24 13.04 -13.13 5.45
C ARG A 24 12.33 -13.30 4.12
N TYR A 25 11.08 -12.88 4.00
CA TYR A 25 10.36 -12.96 2.75
C TYR A 25 10.74 -11.78 1.86
N ASP A 26 10.87 -12.05 0.56
CA ASP A 26 11.04 -11.01 -0.44
C ASP A 26 9.75 -10.21 -0.61
N PHE A 27 9.87 -9.03 -1.21
CA PHE A 27 8.69 -8.29 -1.67
C PHE A 27 7.96 -9.09 -2.75
N VAL A 28 6.65 -9.21 -2.59
CA VAL A 28 5.79 -9.79 -3.62
C VAL A 28 5.31 -8.66 -4.50
N ASN A 29 5.42 -8.83 -5.82
CA ASN A 29 4.91 -7.88 -6.78
C ASN A 29 3.41 -8.13 -6.97
N TYR A 30 2.60 -7.39 -6.22
CA TYR A 30 1.14 -7.35 -6.38
C TYR A 30 0.75 -5.98 -6.85
N ASP A 31 0.08 -5.90 -7.99
CA ASP A 31 -0.51 -4.67 -8.55
C ASP A 31 0.50 -3.51 -8.82
N ASP A 32 1.73 -3.55 -8.30
CA ASP A 32 2.75 -2.50 -8.46
C ASP A 32 3.09 -2.26 -9.93
N VAL A 33 3.08 -3.31 -10.74
CA VAL A 33 3.25 -3.19 -12.20
C VAL A 33 2.18 -2.25 -12.77
N ASP A 34 0.93 -2.46 -12.43
CA ASP A 34 -0.19 -1.71 -12.99
C ASP A 34 -0.34 -0.32 -12.37
N TYR A 35 -0.09 -0.19 -11.07
CA TYR A 35 -0.32 1.06 -10.33
C TYR A 35 0.89 2.01 -10.37
N VAL A 36 2.10 1.49 -10.56
CA VAL A 36 3.35 2.28 -10.49
C VAL A 36 4.17 2.18 -11.77
N VAL A 37 4.51 0.98 -12.22
CA VAL A 37 5.52 0.79 -13.29
C VAL A 37 4.98 1.18 -14.67
N GLU A 38 3.80 0.68 -15.01
CA GLU A 38 3.16 0.88 -16.31
C GLU A 38 2.23 2.11 -16.34
N ASN A 39 1.92 2.68 -15.17
CA ASN A 39 1.07 3.84 -15.08
C ASN A 39 1.83 5.15 -15.36
N VAL A 40 1.77 5.59 -16.61
CA VAL A 40 2.43 6.83 -17.07
C VAL A 40 1.94 8.08 -16.34
N HIS A 41 0.68 8.12 -15.89
CA HIS A 41 0.13 9.27 -15.18
C HIS A 41 0.65 9.36 -13.75
N ILE A 42 0.82 8.22 -13.09
CA ILE A 42 1.43 8.14 -11.77
C ILE A 42 2.91 8.49 -11.82
N ARG A 43 3.64 7.97 -12.81
CA ARG A 43 5.06 8.30 -13.02
C ARG A 43 5.32 9.77 -13.38
N ALA A 44 4.34 10.44 -13.98
CA ALA A 44 4.41 11.88 -14.25
C ALA A 44 4.19 12.75 -13.00
N GLY A 45 3.68 12.16 -11.91
CA GLY A 45 3.33 12.88 -10.69
C GLY A 45 2.15 13.83 -10.86
N LEU A 46 2.00 14.75 -9.91
CA LEU A 46 0.87 15.67 -9.89
C LEU A 46 1.02 16.74 -10.99
N THR A 47 0.37 16.47 -12.12
CA THR A 47 0.23 17.37 -13.28
C THR A 47 -1.24 17.60 -13.55
N PHE A 48 -1.59 18.67 -14.28
CA PHE A 48 -2.99 18.93 -14.66
C PHE A 48 -3.60 17.75 -15.43
N ASP A 49 -2.86 17.20 -16.39
CA ASP A 49 -3.30 16.06 -17.20
C ASP A 49 -3.51 14.79 -16.36
N SER A 50 -2.60 14.50 -15.43
CA SER A 50 -2.71 13.33 -14.55
C SER A 50 -3.82 13.50 -13.51
N ALA A 51 -4.03 14.72 -13.01
CA ALA A 51 -5.15 15.03 -12.13
C ALA A 51 -6.49 14.88 -12.86
N GLN A 52 -6.61 15.36 -14.11
CA GLN A 52 -7.81 15.15 -14.92
C GLN A 52 -8.04 13.65 -15.17
N TRP A 53 -7.00 12.90 -15.51
CA TRP A 53 -7.07 11.45 -15.71
C TRP A 53 -7.58 10.72 -14.46
N ALA A 54 -7.14 11.12 -13.27
CA ALA A 54 -7.55 10.48 -12.01
C ALA A 54 -9.07 10.48 -11.81
N PHE A 55 -9.78 11.53 -12.26
CA PHE A 55 -11.24 11.63 -12.15
C PHE A 55 -12.03 10.91 -13.25
N THR A 56 -11.37 10.48 -14.32
CA THR A 56 -12.03 9.85 -15.49
C THR A 56 -11.70 8.38 -15.69
N THR A 57 -10.69 7.86 -14.98
CA THR A 57 -10.15 6.53 -15.19
C THR A 57 -10.73 5.46 -14.26
N GLY A 58 -10.95 4.25 -14.78
CA GLY A 58 -11.19 3.02 -14.01
C GLY A 58 -9.98 2.09 -14.00
N HIS A 59 -8.77 2.63 -14.15
CA HIS A 59 -7.51 1.88 -14.24
C HIS A 59 -7.39 0.88 -13.08
N SER A 60 -7.02 -0.36 -13.40
CA SER A 60 -6.93 -1.46 -12.44
C SER A 60 -8.23 -1.76 -11.66
N GLY A 61 -9.39 -1.49 -12.27
CA GLY A 61 -10.69 -2.01 -11.87
C GLY A 61 -11.47 -1.18 -10.84
N ASN A 62 -10.85 -0.14 -10.27
CA ASN A 62 -11.49 0.71 -9.27
C ASN A 62 -11.45 2.19 -9.68
N TRP A 63 -12.53 2.92 -9.41
CA TRP A 63 -12.54 4.38 -9.52
C TRP A 63 -12.19 5.01 -8.17
N HIS A 64 -10.99 5.57 -8.05
CA HIS A 64 -10.49 6.18 -6.81
C HIS A 64 -9.61 7.41 -7.09
N PRO A 65 -10.21 8.54 -7.51
CA PRO A 65 -9.46 9.73 -7.90
C PRO A 65 -8.55 10.29 -6.81
N LEU A 66 -9.04 10.33 -5.56
CA LEU A 66 -8.25 10.87 -4.44
C LEU A 66 -7.04 10.00 -4.10
N THR A 67 -7.15 8.67 -4.25
CA THR A 67 -6.03 7.75 -4.09
C THR A 67 -4.97 8.02 -5.16
N TRP A 68 -5.38 8.25 -6.42
CA TRP A 68 -4.45 8.59 -7.48
C TRP A 68 -3.72 9.90 -7.23
N LEU A 69 -4.42 10.95 -6.80
CA LEU A 69 -3.79 12.23 -6.47
C LEU A 69 -2.79 12.09 -5.31
N SER A 70 -3.16 11.37 -4.25
CA SER A 70 -2.25 11.10 -3.12
C SER A 70 -1.01 10.36 -3.60
N HIS A 71 -1.18 9.32 -4.42
CA HIS A 71 -0.08 8.52 -4.91
C HIS A 71 0.88 9.31 -5.82
N MET A 72 0.34 10.20 -6.67
CA MET A 72 1.13 11.14 -7.47
C MET A 72 1.96 12.08 -6.60
N ILE A 73 1.42 12.54 -5.47
CA ILE A 73 2.13 13.38 -4.51
C ILE A 73 3.22 12.55 -3.81
N ASP A 74 2.93 11.32 -3.39
CA ASP A 74 3.88 10.46 -2.71
C ASP A 74 5.12 10.20 -3.56
N ILE A 75 4.96 9.88 -4.85
CA ILE A 75 6.09 9.66 -5.79
C ILE A 75 6.91 10.94 -6.04
N GLN A 76 6.31 12.12 -5.85
CA GLN A 76 7.06 13.38 -5.97
C GLN A 76 7.85 13.73 -4.72
N LEU A 77 7.47 13.21 -3.55
CA LEU A 77 8.06 13.55 -2.27
C LEU A 77 9.11 12.53 -1.79
N PHE A 78 9.03 11.27 -2.22
CA PHE A 78 9.90 10.16 -1.79
C PHE A 78 10.58 9.47 -2.98
#